data_AF-A0A353K237-F1
#
_entry.id   AF-A0A353K237-F1
#
_cell.length_a   1.000
_cell.length_b   1.000
_cell.length_c   1.000
_cell.angle_alpha   90.00
_cell.angle_beta   90.00
_cell.angle_gamma   90.00
#
_symmetry.space_group_name_H-M   'P 1'
#
loop_
_entity.id
_entity.type
_entity.pdbx_description
1 polymer ?
#
loop_
_entity_poly.entity_id
_entity_poly.type
_entity_poly.pdbx_seq_one_letter_code
_entity_poly.pdbx_strand_id
1 'polypeptide(L)'
;MVEIQGVVDQIVYKNDDNGYVVLKLKTKDDLIAAVGYVPFITEGQRIKIEGEWVIHPTFGQQVKIKSCEEILPSNIEGIERYLSSGLIPGIGPVTAKNIVKKFGEDSLDIIEMNPGKLKEVDGIGEKKAFAISEAFKEQRELKNVMVFLQTYGVSTAYGIKIFKKYGQNTINTVRENPYKLCEDISGIGFKTADRIARNLGMPLNSIERAKAGIKYILYSFTANGHTYLPMKNLLFESKRLLNIPEEIIKEAVSISAASKDIVIEGEEYSSTNVYLSSFYYAELGVARRLIEISLSGTEKNLYGIDEEINSYEKENNIEFADEQRQAITAGVKEGLCIITGGPGTGKTTIIKCMIRIFEKMGLTVVLGAPTGRAAKRITETTGREAKTIHRLLEMEFISSDDSPSFVRDEGNPIEADVIIIDEASMIDILLMNSLLKALA
;
A
#
# COMPACT_ATOMS: atom_id res chain seq x y z
N MET A 1 -30.30 -4.13 23.48
CA MET A 1 -30.12 -4.63 22.10
C MET A 1 -31.38 -5.35 21.69
N VAL A 2 -31.77 -5.22 20.42
CA VAL A 2 -32.93 -5.92 19.85
C VAL A 2 -32.46 -6.96 18.87
N GLU A 3 -33.16 -8.09 18.83
CA GLU A 3 -32.93 -9.19 17.89
C GLU A 3 -34.14 -9.28 16.96
N ILE A 4 -33.91 -9.25 15.65
CA ILE A 4 -34.97 -9.22 14.65
C ILE A 4 -34.63 -10.19 13.52
N GLN A 5 -35.60 -11.03 13.17
CA GLN A 5 -35.52 -11.93 12.03
C GLN A 5 -36.50 -11.51 10.94
N GLY A 6 -36.05 -11.49 9.70
CA GLY A 6 -36.90 -11.20 8.56
C GLY A 6 -36.26 -11.50 7.21
N VAL A 7 -36.97 -11.19 6.14
CA VAL A 7 -36.49 -11.27 4.76
C VAL A 7 -36.17 -9.86 4.28
N VAL A 8 -35.01 -9.67 3.66
CA VAL A 8 -34.63 -8.40 3.05
C VAL A 8 -35.59 -8.15 1.88
N ASP A 9 -36.52 -7.23 2.09
CA ASP A 9 -37.56 -6.90 1.12
C ASP A 9 -37.01 -5.97 0.05
N GLN A 10 -36.25 -4.95 0.48
CA GLN A 10 -35.68 -3.95 -0.39
C GLN A 10 -34.35 -3.44 0.17
N ILE A 11 -33.36 -3.25 -0.71
CA ILE A 11 -32.14 -2.51 -0.40
C ILE A 11 -32.30 -1.09 -0.95
N VAL A 12 -32.45 -0.12 -0.06
CA VAL A 12 -32.66 1.30 -0.40
C VAL A 12 -31.35 1.95 -0.83
N TYR A 13 -30.24 1.56 -0.22
CA TYR A 13 -28.91 2.04 -0.54
C TYR A 13 -27.88 0.97 -0.19
N LYS A 14 -26.85 0.84 -1.03
CA LYS A 14 -25.70 -0.04 -0.80
C LYS A 14 -24.44 0.66 -1.30
N ASN A 15 -23.41 0.66 -0.47
CA ASN A 15 -22.06 1.05 -0.85
C ASN A 15 -21.22 -0.22 -1.00
N ASP A 16 -20.81 -0.54 -2.23
CA ASP A 16 -20.07 -1.77 -2.53
C ASP A 16 -18.61 -1.75 -2.01
N ASP A 17 -18.05 -0.55 -1.76
CA ASP A 17 -16.66 -0.41 -1.31
C ASP A 17 -16.48 -0.68 0.19
N ASN A 18 -17.44 -0.27 1.02
CA ASN A 18 -17.37 -0.42 2.48
C ASN A 18 -18.46 -1.34 3.06
N GLY A 19 -19.41 -1.79 2.25
CA GLY A 19 -20.50 -2.68 2.68
C GLY A 19 -21.59 -2.01 3.52
N TYR A 20 -21.65 -0.67 3.55
CA TYR A 20 -22.74 0.04 4.23
C TYR A 20 -24.05 -0.12 3.46
N VAL A 21 -25.12 -0.43 4.17
CA VAL A 21 -26.44 -0.67 3.60
C VAL A 21 -27.54 0.00 4.40
N VAL A 22 -28.56 0.43 3.66
CA VAL A 22 -29.87 0.82 4.18
C VAL A 22 -30.87 -0.16 3.57
N LEU A 23 -31.49 -0.98 4.40
CA LEU A 23 -32.40 -2.03 3.95
C LEU A 23 -33.74 -1.97 4.68
N LYS A 24 -34.76 -2.52 4.04
CA LYS A 24 -36.06 -2.81 4.65
C LYS A 24 -36.18 -4.31 4.89
N LEU A 25 -36.38 -4.67 6.13
CA LEU A 25 -36.51 -6.03 6.59
C LEU A 25 -37.97 -6.35 6.84
N LYS A 26 -38.54 -7.27 6.06
CA LYS A 26 -39.92 -7.76 6.24
C LYS A 26 -39.91 -8.87 7.28
N THR A 27 -40.49 -8.58 8.44
CA THR A 27 -40.73 -9.54 9.52
C THR A 27 -42.11 -10.17 9.35
N LYS A 28 -42.57 -10.96 10.34
CA LYS A 28 -43.93 -11.51 10.31
C LYS A 28 -45.00 -10.43 10.42
N ASP A 29 -44.72 -9.39 11.19
CA ASP A 29 -45.71 -8.41 11.63
C ASP A 29 -45.48 -7.02 11.01
N ASP A 30 -44.23 -6.65 10.71
CA ASP A 30 -43.84 -5.31 10.29
C ASP A 30 -42.72 -5.26 9.24
N LEU A 31 -42.63 -4.13 8.55
CA LEU A 31 -41.52 -3.76 7.68
C LEU A 31 -40.59 -2.79 8.41
N ILE A 32 -39.38 -3.24 8.74
CA ILE A 32 -38.45 -2.52 9.61
C ILE A 32 -37.29 -1.97 8.79
N ALA A 33 -36.98 -0.67 8.93
CA ALA A 33 -35.77 -0.10 8.33
C ALA A 33 -34.55 -0.44 9.20
N ALA A 34 -33.49 -0.96 8.57
CA ALA A 34 -32.23 -1.28 9.24
C ALA A 34 -31.04 -0.69 8.47
N VAL A 35 -30.05 -0.21 9.22
CA VAL A 35 -28.86 0.46 8.69
C VAL A 35 -27.60 -0.08 9.34
N GLY A 36 -26.56 -0.31 8.55
CA GLY A 36 -25.30 -0.81 9.10
C GLY A 36 -24.37 -1.35 8.02
N TYR A 37 -23.30 -2.01 8.44
CA TYR A 37 -22.31 -2.58 7.53
C TYR A 37 -22.57 -4.08 7.36
N VAL A 38 -23.35 -4.43 6.35
CA VAL A 38 -23.68 -5.82 6.01
C VAL A 38 -23.24 -6.07 4.56
N PRO A 39 -21.94 -6.39 4.36
CA PRO A 39 -21.44 -6.63 3.02
C PRO A 39 -22.16 -7.83 2.38
N PHE A 40 -22.33 -7.79 1.06
CA PHE A 40 -22.93 -8.87 0.26
C PHE A 40 -24.39 -9.23 0.60
N ILE A 41 -25.12 -8.32 1.28
CA ILE A 41 -26.57 -8.46 1.40
C ILE A 41 -27.24 -8.32 0.02
N THR A 42 -28.25 -9.14 -0.23
CA THR A 42 -29.13 -9.05 -1.40
C THR A 42 -30.60 -9.11 -0.99
N GLU A 43 -31.47 -8.59 -1.84
CA GLU A 43 -32.91 -8.73 -1.69
C GLU A 43 -33.31 -10.21 -1.73
N GLY A 44 -34.31 -10.57 -0.93
CA GLY A 44 -34.78 -11.95 -0.75
C GLY A 44 -34.00 -12.78 0.27
N GLN A 45 -32.84 -12.32 0.76
CA GLN A 45 -32.10 -13.03 1.82
C GLN A 45 -32.87 -12.99 3.13
N ARG A 46 -32.90 -14.13 3.84
CA ARG A 46 -33.41 -14.20 5.20
C ARG A 46 -32.26 -13.98 6.17
N ILE A 47 -32.41 -13.01 7.06
CA ILE A 47 -31.37 -12.62 8.01
C ILE A 47 -31.92 -12.50 9.42
N LYS A 48 -31.02 -12.69 10.38
CA LYS A 48 -31.17 -12.36 11.78
C LYS A 48 -30.22 -11.21 12.09
N ILE A 49 -30.74 -10.09 12.57
CA ILE A 49 -29.93 -8.93 12.94
C ILE A 49 -30.02 -8.68 14.44
N GLU A 50 -28.89 -8.31 15.05
CA GLU A 50 -28.88 -7.75 16.40
C GLU A 50 -28.39 -6.31 16.34
N GLY A 51 -29.05 -5.42 17.08
CA GLY A 51 -28.76 -4.01 16.97
C GLY A 51 -29.42 -3.14 18.04
N GLU A 52 -29.44 -1.84 17.75
CA GLU A 52 -30.03 -0.82 18.61
C GLU A 52 -30.99 0.05 17.80
N TRP A 53 -32.15 0.35 18.37
CA TRP A 53 -33.07 1.32 17.78
C TRP A 53 -32.43 2.71 17.83
N VAL A 54 -32.43 3.38 16.68
CA VAL A 54 -31.96 4.74 16.50
C VAL A 54 -33.02 5.54 15.75
N ILE A 55 -33.08 6.84 16.01
CA ILE A 55 -33.97 7.75 15.29
C ILE A 55 -33.10 8.62 14.38
N HIS A 56 -33.24 8.45 13.08
CA HIS A 56 -32.57 9.29 12.10
C HIS A 56 -33.36 10.60 11.91
N PRO A 57 -32.71 11.79 11.91
CA PRO A 57 -33.41 13.08 11.83
C PRO A 57 -34.36 13.21 10.63
N THR A 58 -34.01 12.61 9.50
CA THR A 58 -34.78 12.67 8.24
C THR A 58 -35.60 11.41 7.95
N PHE A 59 -35.17 10.24 8.45
CA PHE A 59 -35.70 8.94 7.99
C PHE A 59 -36.44 8.17 9.08
N GLY A 60 -36.58 8.77 10.27
CA GLY A 60 -37.35 8.20 11.37
C GLY A 60 -36.65 7.02 12.04
N GLN A 61 -37.46 6.12 12.60
CA GLN A 61 -37.00 5.00 13.41
C GLN A 61 -36.34 3.90 12.57
N GLN A 62 -35.12 3.52 12.93
CA GLN A 62 -34.32 2.52 12.24
C GLN A 62 -33.56 1.64 13.24
N VAL A 63 -33.16 0.45 12.83
CA VAL A 63 -32.28 -0.41 13.63
C VAL A 63 -30.85 -0.25 13.13
N LYS A 64 -29.95 0.20 13.99
CA LYS A 64 -28.52 0.20 13.71
C LYS A 64 -27.97 -1.20 13.95
N ILE A 65 -27.61 -1.89 12.87
CA ILE A 65 -27.13 -3.27 12.87
C ILE A 65 -25.73 -3.33 13.53
N LYS A 66 -25.58 -4.18 14.53
CA LYS A 66 -24.30 -4.53 15.16
C LYS A 66 -23.79 -5.89 14.68
N SER A 67 -24.67 -6.86 14.54
CA SER A 67 -24.39 -8.18 13.98
C SER A 67 -25.49 -8.57 13.00
N CYS A 68 -25.13 -9.36 12.00
CA CYS A 68 -26.05 -9.91 11.01
C CYS A 68 -25.65 -11.34 10.69
N GLU A 69 -26.58 -12.28 10.85
CA GLU A 69 -26.43 -13.69 10.53
C GLU A 69 -27.41 -14.05 9.40
N GLU A 70 -26.93 -14.77 8.40
CA GLU A 70 -27.79 -15.28 7.33
C GLU A 70 -28.44 -16.59 7.77
N ILE A 71 -29.75 -16.69 7.55
CA ILE A 71 -30.49 -17.92 7.77
C ILE A 71 -30.71 -18.57 6.43
N LEU A 72 -29.98 -19.65 6.18
CA LEU A 72 -30.18 -20.45 4.97
C LEU A 72 -31.61 -21.02 4.95
N PRO A 73 -32.29 -20.97 3.80
CA PRO A 73 -33.60 -21.56 3.68
C PRO A 73 -33.50 -23.09 3.76
N SER A 74 -34.37 -23.69 4.57
CA SER A 74 -34.51 -25.14 4.68
C SER A 74 -35.69 -25.70 3.90
N ASN A 75 -36.52 -24.84 3.29
CA ASN A 75 -37.68 -25.25 2.51
C ASN A 75 -37.48 -24.96 1.02
N ILE A 76 -38.15 -25.76 0.19
CA ILE A 76 -38.06 -25.74 -1.28
C ILE A 76 -38.25 -24.33 -1.86
N GLU A 77 -39.31 -23.62 -1.45
CA GLU A 77 -39.61 -22.27 -1.97
C GLU A 77 -38.52 -21.25 -1.61
N GLY A 78 -37.98 -21.33 -0.38
CA GLY A 78 -36.91 -20.45 0.08
C GLY A 78 -35.60 -20.70 -0.65
N ILE A 79 -35.27 -21.97 -0.92
CA ILE A 79 -34.07 -22.36 -1.66
C ILE A 79 -34.15 -21.86 -3.11
N GLU A 80 -35.31 -22.01 -3.77
CA GLU A 80 -35.49 -21.51 -5.14
C GLU A 80 -35.28 -20.00 -5.21
N ARG A 81 -35.89 -19.24 -4.27
CA ARG A 81 -35.71 -17.78 -4.18
C ARG A 81 -34.26 -17.41 -3.93
N TYR A 82 -33.59 -18.07 -3.00
CA TYR A 82 -32.18 -17.84 -2.68
C TYR A 82 -31.28 -18.05 -3.89
N LEU A 83 -31.42 -19.17 -4.59
CA LEU A 83 -30.64 -19.49 -5.78
C LEU A 83 -30.96 -18.53 -6.95
N SER A 84 -32.19 -18.03 -7.04
CA SER A 84 -32.62 -17.09 -8.08
C SER A 84 -32.22 -15.63 -7.84
N SER A 85 -31.72 -15.30 -6.65
CA SER A 85 -31.43 -13.93 -6.20
C SER A 85 -30.26 -13.24 -6.94
N GLY A 86 -29.52 -13.97 -7.77
CA GLY A 86 -28.31 -13.48 -8.44
C GLY A 86 -27.07 -13.47 -7.53
N LEU A 87 -27.17 -14.01 -6.31
CA LEU A 87 -26.04 -14.18 -5.39
C LEU A 87 -24.92 -15.06 -5.95
N ILE A 88 -25.30 -16.11 -6.69
CA ILE A 88 -24.38 -17.10 -7.23
C ILE A 88 -24.32 -16.92 -8.75
N PRO A 89 -23.22 -16.35 -9.28
CA PRO A 89 -23.02 -16.22 -10.72
C PRO A 89 -23.24 -17.55 -11.45
N GLY A 90 -24.06 -17.53 -12.51
CA GLY A 90 -24.38 -18.71 -13.31
C GLY A 90 -25.68 -19.42 -12.94
N ILE A 91 -26.35 -19.03 -11.84
CA ILE A 91 -27.70 -19.47 -11.50
C ILE A 91 -28.69 -18.33 -11.76
N GLY A 92 -29.49 -18.47 -12.83
CA GLY A 92 -30.67 -17.63 -13.07
C GLY A 92 -31.96 -18.28 -12.54
N PRO A 93 -33.11 -17.59 -12.58
CA PRO A 93 -34.38 -18.10 -12.05
C PRO A 93 -34.79 -19.48 -12.61
N VAL A 94 -34.57 -19.72 -13.90
CA VAL A 94 -34.89 -21.02 -14.55
C VAL A 94 -33.96 -22.12 -14.03
N THR A 95 -32.67 -21.85 -13.93
CA THR A 95 -31.68 -22.80 -13.41
C THR A 95 -31.97 -23.13 -11.94
N ALA A 96 -32.27 -22.12 -11.12
CA ALA A 96 -32.63 -22.28 -9.71
C ALA A 96 -33.83 -23.23 -9.55
N LYS A 97 -34.91 -22.99 -10.32
CA LYS A 97 -36.09 -23.84 -10.33
C LYS A 97 -35.78 -25.28 -10.72
N ASN A 98 -34.91 -25.49 -11.72
CA ASN A 98 -34.54 -26.83 -12.17
C ASN A 98 -33.67 -27.58 -11.12
N ILE A 99 -32.74 -26.88 -10.47
CA ILE A 99 -31.93 -27.44 -9.37
C ILE A 99 -32.86 -27.90 -8.24
N VAL A 100 -33.75 -27.01 -7.79
CA VAL A 100 -34.67 -27.29 -6.68
C VAL A 100 -35.68 -28.38 -7.04
N LYS A 101 -36.18 -28.42 -8.27
CA LYS A 101 -37.05 -29.49 -8.75
C LYS A 101 -36.38 -30.87 -8.70
N LYS A 102 -35.07 -30.92 -8.94
CA LYS A 102 -34.29 -32.17 -8.99
C LYS A 102 -33.82 -32.62 -7.61
N PHE A 103 -33.39 -31.68 -6.77
CA PHE A 103 -32.69 -31.96 -5.52
C PHE A 103 -33.46 -31.57 -4.26
N GLY A 104 -34.57 -30.85 -4.39
CA GLY A 104 -35.42 -30.47 -3.26
C GLY A 104 -34.65 -29.66 -2.22
N GLU A 105 -34.80 -30.05 -0.96
CA GLU A 105 -34.18 -29.38 0.19
C GLU A 105 -32.65 -29.56 0.25
N ASP A 106 -32.11 -30.60 -0.41
CA ASP A 106 -30.67 -30.91 -0.46
C ASP A 106 -29.90 -30.07 -1.50
N SER A 107 -30.58 -29.14 -2.19
CA SER A 107 -29.99 -28.40 -3.31
C SER A 107 -28.72 -27.63 -2.94
N LEU A 108 -28.70 -26.99 -1.77
CA LEU A 108 -27.53 -26.21 -1.30
C LEU A 108 -26.35 -27.14 -0.96
N ASP A 109 -26.63 -28.25 -0.27
CA ASP A 109 -25.62 -29.25 0.09
C ASP A 109 -25.03 -29.92 -1.16
N ILE A 110 -25.83 -30.16 -2.18
CA ILE A 110 -25.36 -30.70 -3.46
C ILE A 110 -24.49 -29.70 -4.20
N ILE A 111 -24.85 -28.41 -4.21
CA ILE A 111 -24.02 -27.36 -4.81
C ILE A 111 -22.64 -27.31 -4.14
N GLU A 112 -22.58 -27.45 -2.82
CA GLU A 112 -21.34 -27.33 -2.06
C GLU A 112 -20.49 -28.60 -2.07
N MET A 113 -21.09 -29.74 -1.75
CA MET A 113 -20.37 -30.98 -1.47
C MET A 113 -20.31 -31.93 -2.67
N ASN A 114 -21.25 -31.84 -3.60
CA ASN A 114 -21.40 -32.79 -4.71
C ASN A 114 -21.66 -32.11 -6.07
N PRO A 115 -20.79 -31.18 -6.53
CA PRO A 115 -21.02 -30.40 -7.75
C PRO A 115 -21.24 -31.28 -8.99
N GLY A 116 -20.65 -32.48 -9.04
CA GLY A 116 -20.83 -33.44 -10.14
C GLY A 116 -22.29 -33.84 -10.38
N LYS A 117 -23.14 -33.84 -9.34
CA LYS A 117 -24.57 -34.16 -9.46
C LYS A 117 -25.34 -33.06 -10.19
N LEU A 118 -24.88 -31.81 -10.17
CA LEU A 118 -25.56 -30.70 -10.87
C LEU A 118 -25.66 -30.94 -12.39
N LYS A 119 -24.86 -31.85 -12.97
CA LYS A 119 -24.98 -32.27 -14.38
C LYS A 119 -26.30 -32.95 -14.71
N GLU A 120 -27.02 -33.46 -13.70
CA GLU A 120 -28.34 -34.05 -13.85
C GLU A 120 -29.45 -33.00 -14.04
N VAL A 121 -29.11 -31.72 -13.99
CA VAL A 121 -30.02 -30.59 -14.17
C VAL A 121 -29.88 -30.03 -15.58
N ASP A 122 -31.01 -29.93 -16.29
CA ASP A 122 -31.06 -29.40 -17.64
C ASP A 122 -30.45 -27.98 -17.71
N GLY A 123 -29.45 -27.80 -18.59
CA GLY A 123 -28.75 -26.52 -18.79
C GLY A 123 -27.52 -26.30 -17.89
N ILE A 124 -27.08 -27.32 -17.14
CA ILE A 124 -25.84 -27.29 -16.36
C ILE A 124 -24.86 -28.36 -16.88
N GLY A 125 -23.89 -27.92 -17.69
CA GLY A 125 -22.75 -28.77 -18.07
C GLY A 125 -21.69 -28.83 -16.97
N GLU A 126 -20.73 -29.75 -17.09
CA GLU A 126 -19.67 -29.98 -16.09
C GLU A 126 -18.91 -28.71 -15.69
N LYS A 127 -18.43 -27.94 -16.67
CA LYS A 127 -17.72 -26.67 -16.41
C LYS A 127 -18.58 -25.68 -15.61
N LYS A 128 -19.88 -25.61 -15.91
CA LYS A 128 -20.81 -24.70 -15.25
C LYS A 128 -21.16 -25.19 -13.84
N ALA A 129 -21.29 -26.49 -13.64
CA ALA A 129 -21.50 -27.09 -12.32
C ALA A 129 -20.35 -26.76 -11.35
N PHE A 130 -19.10 -26.93 -11.79
CA PHE A 130 -17.94 -26.57 -10.99
C PHE A 130 -17.85 -25.06 -10.74
N ALA A 131 -18.09 -24.22 -11.76
CA ALA A 131 -18.08 -22.76 -11.58
C ALA A 131 -19.14 -22.27 -10.57
N ILE A 132 -20.35 -22.86 -10.59
CA ILE A 132 -21.42 -22.56 -9.63
C ILE A 132 -20.99 -22.94 -8.20
N SER A 133 -20.43 -24.13 -8.02
CA SER A 133 -19.94 -24.60 -6.72
C SER A 133 -18.80 -23.73 -6.18
N GLU A 134 -17.83 -23.39 -7.01
CA GLU A 134 -16.71 -22.53 -6.60
C GLU A 134 -17.21 -21.13 -6.20
N ALA A 135 -18.10 -20.53 -7.00
CA ALA A 135 -18.68 -19.23 -6.67
C ALA A 135 -19.51 -19.27 -5.37
N PHE A 136 -20.24 -20.36 -5.13
CA PHE A 136 -20.99 -20.56 -3.88
C PHE A 136 -20.06 -20.68 -2.67
N LYS A 137 -18.98 -21.47 -2.79
CA LYS A 137 -17.96 -21.62 -1.75
C LYS A 137 -17.23 -20.32 -1.46
N GLU A 138 -16.75 -19.61 -2.49
CA GLU A 138 -16.07 -18.32 -2.33
C GLU A 138 -16.95 -17.30 -1.61
N GLN A 139 -18.23 -17.21 -1.97
CA GLN A 139 -19.17 -16.31 -1.33
C GLN A 139 -19.39 -16.66 0.15
N ARG A 140 -19.50 -17.96 0.48
CA ARG A 140 -19.63 -18.44 1.85
C ARG A 140 -18.38 -18.16 2.68
N GLU A 141 -17.21 -18.45 2.13
CA GLU A 141 -15.91 -18.22 2.78
C GLU A 141 -15.65 -16.73 3.02
N LEU A 142 -15.94 -15.89 2.04
CA LEU A 142 -15.87 -14.44 2.18
C LEU A 142 -16.72 -13.95 3.36
N LYS A 143 -17.97 -14.44 3.49
CA LYS A 143 -18.86 -14.11 4.62
C LYS A 143 -18.27 -14.59 5.95
N ASN A 144 -17.78 -15.83 6.03
CA ASN A 144 -17.14 -16.39 7.22
C ASN A 144 -15.96 -15.53 7.68
N VAL A 145 -15.10 -15.12 6.74
CA VAL A 145 -13.97 -14.22 7.00
C VAL A 145 -14.45 -12.87 7.54
N MET A 146 -15.49 -12.28 6.96
CA MET A 146 -16.02 -10.98 7.43
C MET A 146 -16.56 -11.07 8.85
N VAL A 147 -17.35 -12.10 9.17
CA VAL A 147 -17.88 -12.33 10.52
C VAL A 147 -16.75 -12.50 11.52
N PHE A 148 -15.73 -13.31 11.17
CA PHE A 148 -14.53 -13.48 11.98
C PHE A 148 -13.84 -12.13 12.24
N LEU A 149 -13.51 -11.38 11.20
CA LEU A 149 -12.79 -10.10 11.32
C LEU A 149 -13.59 -9.05 12.11
N GLN A 150 -14.90 -8.96 11.90
CA GLN A 150 -15.78 -8.04 12.63
C GLN A 150 -15.85 -8.38 14.12
N THR A 151 -15.85 -9.67 14.48
CA THR A 151 -15.82 -10.13 15.88
C THR A 151 -14.60 -9.56 16.63
N TYR A 152 -13.49 -9.32 15.93
CA TYR A 152 -12.27 -8.73 16.50
C TYR A 152 -12.13 -7.22 16.27
N GLY A 153 -13.18 -6.55 15.78
CA GLY A 153 -13.24 -5.10 15.64
C GLY A 153 -12.58 -4.55 14.38
N VAL A 154 -12.43 -5.38 13.34
CA VAL A 154 -11.98 -4.94 12.01
C VAL A 154 -13.17 -4.39 11.23
N SER A 155 -13.01 -3.22 10.61
CA SER A 155 -14.06 -2.66 9.77
C SER A 155 -14.20 -3.45 8.48
N THR A 156 -15.39 -3.48 7.90
CA THR A 156 -15.68 -4.16 6.63
C THR A 156 -14.76 -3.70 5.50
N ALA A 157 -14.44 -2.40 5.43
CA ALA A 157 -13.50 -1.86 4.45
C ALA A 157 -12.11 -2.51 4.55
N TYR A 158 -11.58 -2.68 5.77
CA TYR A 158 -10.33 -3.43 5.97
C TYR A 158 -10.51 -4.93 5.72
N GLY A 159 -11.66 -5.51 6.09
CA GLY A 159 -11.97 -6.91 5.83
C GLY A 159 -11.89 -7.27 4.35
N ILE A 160 -12.37 -6.40 3.47
CA ILE A 160 -12.28 -6.59 2.01
C ILE A 160 -10.81 -6.56 1.55
N LYS A 161 -10.00 -5.62 2.03
CA LYS A 161 -8.57 -5.56 1.70
C LYS A 161 -7.82 -6.81 2.18
N ILE A 162 -8.09 -7.25 3.41
CA ILE A 162 -7.50 -8.46 4.00
C ILE A 162 -7.88 -9.70 3.18
N PHE A 163 -9.16 -9.85 2.83
CA PHE A 163 -9.62 -10.97 2.02
C PHE A 163 -9.05 -10.94 0.60
N LYS A 164 -8.92 -9.77 -0.03
CA LYS A 164 -8.26 -9.66 -1.35
C LYS A 164 -6.81 -10.13 -1.29
N LYS A 165 -6.10 -9.93 -0.17
CA LYS A 165 -4.70 -10.34 -0.01
C LYS A 165 -4.54 -11.82 0.30
N TYR A 166 -5.33 -12.37 1.23
CA TYR A 166 -5.12 -13.74 1.73
C TYR A 166 -6.19 -14.75 1.29
N GLY A 167 -7.31 -14.29 0.74
CA GLY A 167 -8.44 -15.11 0.33
C GLY A 167 -8.93 -16.02 1.45
N GLN A 168 -9.06 -17.31 1.14
CA GLN A 168 -9.51 -18.36 2.06
C GLN A 168 -8.54 -18.56 3.26
N ASN A 169 -7.26 -18.19 3.11
CA ASN A 169 -6.27 -18.31 4.19
C ASN A 169 -6.33 -17.17 5.21
N THR A 170 -7.26 -16.22 5.07
CA THR A 170 -7.37 -15.05 5.94
C THR A 170 -7.46 -15.44 7.41
N ILE A 171 -8.40 -16.32 7.78
CA ILE A 171 -8.64 -16.68 9.20
C ILE A 171 -7.39 -17.32 9.80
N ASN A 172 -6.77 -18.27 9.08
CA ASN A 172 -5.57 -18.96 9.55
C ASN A 172 -4.41 -17.98 9.72
N THR A 173 -4.15 -17.15 8.71
CA THR A 173 -3.07 -16.15 8.73
C THR A 173 -3.22 -15.19 9.91
N VAL A 174 -4.43 -14.68 10.13
CA VAL A 174 -4.72 -13.72 11.22
C VAL A 174 -4.65 -14.40 12.58
N ARG A 175 -5.06 -15.67 12.72
CA ARG A 175 -4.93 -16.41 13.98
C ARG A 175 -3.49 -16.74 14.33
N GLU A 176 -2.68 -17.13 13.34
CA GLU A 176 -1.27 -17.46 13.52
C GLU A 176 -0.43 -16.22 13.85
N ASN A 177 -0.59 -15.14 13.07
CA ASN A 177 0.13 -13.90 13.30
C ASN A 177 -0.68 -12.69 12.81
N PRO A 178 -1.47 -12.05 13.69
CA PRO A 178 -2.25 -10.85 13.35
C PRO A 178 -1.39 -9.65 12.94
N TYR A 179 -0.09 -9.64 13.28
CA TYR A 179 0.79 -8.52 12.94
C TYR A 179 1.22 -8.49 11.48
N LYS A 180 1.04 -9.59 10.72
CA LYS A 180 1.17 -9.58 9.25
C LYS A 180 0.27 -8.53 8.59
N LEU A 181 -0.88 -8.25 9.22
CA LEU A 181 -1.79 -7.20 8.75
C LEU A 181 -1.14 -5.82 8.70
N CYS A 182 -0.11 -5.54 9.52
CA CYS A 182 0.61 -4.26 9.49
C CYS A 182 1.49 -4.09 8.27
N GLU A 183 1.94 -5.21 7.71
CA GLU A 183 2.92 -5.26 6.63
C GLU A 183 2.20 -5.36 5.29
N ASP A 184 1.17 -6.22 5.24
CA ASP A 184 0.54 -6.60 3.98
C ASP A 184 -0.67 -5.72 3.61
N ILE A 185 -1.25 -4.97 4.56
CA ILE A 185 -2.53 -4.28 4.37
C ILE A 185 -2.41 -2.78 4.57
N SER A 186 -2.45 -2.04 3.46
CA SER A 186 -2.46 -0.58 3.44
C SER A 186 -3.57 0.03 4.32
N GLY A 187 -3.16 0.85 5.28
CA GLY A 187 -4.00 1.55 6.26
C GLY A 187 -4.12 0.84 7.62
N ILE A 188 -3.70 -0.43 7.74
CA ILE A 188 -3.61 -1.10 9.04
C ILE A 188 -2.22 -0.88 9.61
N GLY A 189 -2.09 0.04 10.57
CA GLY A 189 -0.84 0.21 11.32
C GLY A 189 -0.74 -0.72 12.53
N PHE A 190 0.43 -0.75 13.15
CA PHE A 190 0.72 -1.54 14.38
C PHE A 190 -0.35 -1.41 15.46
N LYS A 191 -0.83 -0.19 15.75
CA LYS A 191 -1.85 0.03 16.78
C LYS A 191 -3.17 -0.71 16.49
N THR A 192 -3.57 -0.76 15.23
CA THR A 192 -4.79 -1.45 14.80
C THR A 192 -4.60 -2.96 14.90
N ALA A 193 -3.47 -3.48 14.43
CA ALA A 193 -3.15 -4.90 14.54
C ALA A 193 -2.95 -5.36 15.99
N ASP A 194 -2.31 -4.56 16.85
CA ASP A 194 -2.15 -4.85 18.29
C ASP A 194 -3.53 -4.94 18.97
N ARG A 195 -4.49 -4.10 18.58
CA ARG A 195 -5.88 -4.21 19.07
C ARG A 195 -6.53 -5.52 18.60
N ILE A 196 -6.37 -5.90 17.33
CA ILE A 196 -6.92 -7.15 16.78
C ILE A 196 -6.29 -8.36 17.50
N ALA A 197 -4.96 -8.37 17.64
CA ALA A 197 -4.20 -9.41 18.31
C ALA A 197 -4.63 -9.60 19.77
N ARG A 198 -4.85 -8.50 20.51
CA ARG A 198 -5.36 -8.55 21.89
C ARG A 198 -6.76 -9.14 21.96
N ASN A 199 -7.65 -8.74 21.05
CA ASN A 199 -9.00 -9.30 21.01
C ASN A 199 -8.98 -10.81 20.65
N LEU A 200 -7.97 -11.26 19.89
CA LEU A 200 -7.71 -12.68 19.61
C LEU A 200 -7.09 -13.45 20.79
N GLY A 201 -6.76 -12.76 21.88
CA GLY A 201 -6.15 -13.37 23.07
C GLY A 201 -4.64 -13.58 22.97
N MET A 202 -3.96 -12.91 22.03
CA MET A 202 -2.50 -13.03 21.89
C MET A 202 -1.78 -12.43 23.11
N PRO A 203 -0.77 -13.12 23.69
CA PRO A 203 -0.03 -12.60 24.83
C PRO A 203 0.66 -11.26 24.53
N LEU A 204 0.62 -10.33 25.48
CA LEU A 204 1.27 -9.02 25.35
C LEU A 204 2.79 -9.13 25.21
N ASN A 205 3.38 -10.20 25.71
CA ASN A 205 4.80 -10.52 25.65
C ASN A 205 5.15 -11.50 24.52
N SER A 206 4.27 -11.69 23.54
CA SER A 206 4.57 -12.47 22.34
C SER A 206 5.70 -11.87 21.52
N ILE A 207 6.51 -12.73 20.91
CA ILE A 207 7.67 -12.31 20.12
C ILE A 207 7.22 -11.60 18.82
N GLU A 208 6.11 -12.04 18.23
CA GLU A 208 5.53 -11.44 17.02
C GLU A 208 5.09 -9.99 17.27
N ARG A 209 4.48 -9.72 18.44
CA ARG A 209 4.14 -8.37 18.87
C ARG A 209 5.38 -7.51 19.05
N ALA A 210 6.42 -8.05 19.66
CA ALA A 210 7.67 -7.35 19.86
C ALA A 210 8.35 -6.98 18.54
N LYS A 211 8.44 -7.93 17.59
CA LYS A 211 8.96 -7.69 16.24
C LYS A 211 8.19 -6.58 15.52
N ALA A 212 6.85 -6.68 15.50
CA ALA A 212 6.00 -5.68 14.85
C ALA A 212 6.13 -4.30 15.50
N GLY A 213 6.26 -4.25 16.84
CA GLY A 213 6.49 -3.02 17.59
C GLY A 213 7.84 -2.36 17.27
N ILE A 214 8.92 -3.14 17.21
CA ILE A 214 10.26 -2.67 16.83
C ILE A 214 10.22 -2.06 15.44
N LYS A 215 9.65 -2.78 14.46
CA LYS A 215 9.52 -2.31 13.08
C LYS A 215 8.69 -1.03 13.00
N TYR A 216 7.58 -0.95 13.74
CA TYR A 216 6.77 0.26 13.85
C TYR A 216 7.55 1.46 14.42
N ILE A 217 8.37 1.24 15.47
CA ILE A 217 9.21 2.29 16.04
C ILE A 217 10.21 2.78 14.99
N LEU A 218 10.93 1.87 14.32
CA LEU A 218 11.88 2.24 13.28
C LEU A 218 11.20 3.00 12.12
N TYR A 219 10.02 2.57 11.67
CA TYR A 219 9.23 3.31 10.68
C TYR A 219 8.85 4.72 11.16
N SER A 220 8.49 4.86 12.43
CA SER A 220 8.14 6.19 12.97
C SER A 220 9.34 7.13 13.03
N PHE A 221 10.55 6.63 13.32
CA PHE A 221 11.76 7.45 13.31
C PHE A 221 12.22 7.78 11.89
N THR A 222 12.13 6.84 10.96
CA THR A 222 12.43 7.09 9.54
C THR A 222 11.48 8.08 8.89
N ALA A 223 10.20 8.06 9.27
CA ALA A 223 9.23 9.09 8.86
C ALA A 223 9.57 10.50 9.40
N ASN A 224 10.40 10.59 10.45
CA ASN A 224 10.94 11.85 10.97
C ASN A 224 12.35 12.18 10.43
N GLY A 225 12.82 11.45 9.41
CA GLY A 225 14.09 11.71 8.73
C GLY A 225 15.32 11.00 9.30
N HIS A 226 15.16 10.09 10.27
CA HIS A 226 16.28 9.28 10.77
C HIS A 226 16.55 8.07 9.87
N THR A 227 17.80 7.77 9.53
CA THR A 227 18.14 6.55 8.77
C THR A 227 18.20 5.30 9.68
N TYR A 228 18.60 5.50 10.94
CA TYR A 228 18.74 4.47 11.95
C TYR A 228 18.31 4.95 13.33
N LEU A 229 18.24 4.02 14.27
CA LEU A 229 18.04 4.31 15.69
C LEU A 229 19.12 3.60 16.53
N PRO A 230 19.84 4.30 17.42
CA PRO A 230 20.75 3.65 18.36
C PRO A 230 20.02 2.59 19.20
N MET A 231 20.66 1.45 19.45
CA MET A 231 20.08 0.30 20.16
C MET A 231 19.46 0.71 21.51
N LYS A 232 20.16 1.54 22.28
CA LYS A 232 19.69 2.06 23.58
C LYS A 232 18.36 2.81 23.44
N ASN A 233 18.20 3.61 22.40
CA ASN A 233 16.99 4.37 22.13
C ASN A 233 15.87 3.45 21.65
N LEU A 234 16.18 2.48 20.78
CA LEU A 234 15.20 1.48 20.34
C LEU A 234 14.63 0.70 21.52
N LEU A 235 15.46 0.24 22.45
CA LEU A 235 15.01 -0.50 23.63
C LEU A 235 14.18 0.39 24.56
N PHE A 236 14.58 1.65 24.77
CA PHE A 236 13.82 2.60 25.56
C PHE A 236 12.41 2.82 24.99
N GLU A 237 12.33 3.10 23.69
CA GLU A 237 11.05 3.32 22.99
C GLU A 237 10.20 2.04 22.95
N SER A 238 10.83 0.89 22.75
CA SER A 238 10.15 -0.41 22.74
C SER A 238 9.56 -0.74 24.10
N LYS A 239 10.28 -0.50 25.20
CA LYS A 239 9.74 -0.66 26.56
C LYS A 239 8.55 0.25 26.79
N ARG A 240 8.65 1.52 26.37
CA ARG A 240 7.59 2.52 26.52
C ARG A 240 6.32 2.15 25.74
N LEU A 241 6.48 1.68 24.50
CA LEU A 241 5.36 1.32 23.62
C LEU A 241 4.73 -0.03 24.00
N LEU A 242 5.56 -1.05 24.19
CA LEU A 242 5.11 -2.43 24.32
C LEU A 242 4.80 -2.82 25.76
N ASN A 243 5.46 -2.18 26.74
CA ASN A 243 5.38 -2.48 28.16
C ASN A 243 5.67 -3.97 28.47
N ILE A 244 6.80 -4.47 27.95
CA ILE A 244 7.26 -5.87 28.13
C ILE A 244 8.72 -5.92 28.60
N PRO A 245 9.19 -7.06 29.14
CA PRO A 245 10.58 -7.24 29.55
C PRO A 245 11.59 -6.96 28.43
N GLU A 246 12.73 -6.36 28.79
CA GLU A 246 13.81 -6.03 27.85
C GLU A 246 14.34 -7.25 27.10
N GLU A 247 14.42 -8.40 27.76
CA GLU A 247 14.96 -9.63 27.19
C GLU A 247 14.15 -10.10 25.97
N ILE A 248 12.83 -9.95 26.01
CA ILE A 248 11.95 -10.29 24.88
C ILE A 248 12.15 -9.30 23.72
N ILE A 249 12.40 -8.03 24.04
CA ILE A 249 12.68 -7.01 23.01
C ILE A 249 14.03 -7.33 22.34
N LYS A 250 15.06 -7.67 23.11
CA LYS A 250 16.38 -8.07 22.58
C LYS A 250 16.29 -9.35 21.73
N GLU A 251 15.52 -10.33 22.18
CA GLU A 251 15.24 -11.54 21.41
C GLU A 251 14.55 -11.19 20.09
N ALA A 252 13.54 -10.33 20.11
CA ALA A 252 12.82 -9.89 18.91
C ALA A 252 13.72 -9.12 17.94
N VAL A 253 14.63 -8.29 18.45
CA VAL A 253 15.67 -7.61 17.64
C VAL A 253 16.57 -8.65 16.97
N SER A 254 17.11 -9.62 17.73
CA SER A 254 17.97 -10.67 17.19
C SER A 254 17.27 -11.51 16.11
N ILE A 255 16.01 -11.90 16.34
CA ILE A 255 15.21 -12.65 15.36
C ILE A 255 14.94 -11.80 14.12
N SER A 256 14.62 -10.51 14.29
CA SER A 256 14.36 -9.60 13.16
C SER A 256 15.62 -9.35 12.32
N ALA A 257 16.79 -9.33 12.95
CA ALA A 257 18.07 -9.26 12.24
C ALA A 257 18.36 -10.56 11.48
N ALA A 258 18.10 -11.71 12.11
CA ALA A 258 18.25 -13.02 11.46
C ALA A 258 17.31 -13.19 10.25
N SER A 259 16.07 -12.66 10.32
CA SER A 259 15.13 -12.63 9.19
C SER A 259 15.40 -11.52 8.18
N LYS A 260 16.46 -10.70 8.37
CA LYS A 260 16.82 -9.56 7.51
C LYS A 260 15.73 -8.48 7.39
N ASP A 261 14.85 -8.38 8.38
CA ASP A 261 13.89 -7.27 8.48
C ASP A 261 14.58 -5.98 8.93
N ILE A 262 15.64 -6.13 9.73
CA ILE A 262 16.48 -5.06 10.24
C ILE A 262 17.95 -5.41 10.07
N VAL A 263 18.81 -4.40 10.13
CA VAL A 263 20.27 -4.56 10.19
C VAL A 263 20.78 -3.94 11.48
N ILE A 264 21.70 -4.64 12.13
CA ILE A 264 22.40 -4.19 13.32
C ILE A 264 23.85 -3.91 12.92
N GLU A 265 24.32 -2.68 13.13
CA GLU A 265 25.67 -2.25 12.79
C GLU A 265 26.37 -1.68 14.02
N GLY A 266 27.60 -2.10 14.27
CA GLY A 266 28.42 -1.68 15.41
C GLY A 266 28.93 -2.86 16.24
N GLU A 267 30.15 -2.72 16.75
CA GLU A 267 30.83 -3.78 17.53
C GLU A 267 30.57 -3.65 19.04
N GLU A 268 30.33 -2.43 19.54
CA GLU A 268 30.02 -2.16 20.94
C GLU A 268 28.54 -1.78 21.12
N TYR A 269 27.95 -2.20 22.24
CA TYR A 269 26.55 -1.88 22.56
C TYR A 269 26.24 -0.38 22.60
N SER A 270 27.23 0.44 22.99
CA SER A 270 27.18 1.92 23.02
C SER A 270 27.16 2.55 21.63
N SER A 271 27.69 1.88 20.62
CA SER A 271 27.77 2.34 19.23
C SER A 271 26.91 1.51 18.27
N THR A 272 26.08 0.60 18.80
CA THR A 272 25.21 -0.24 17.99
C THR A 272 24.02 0.54 17.46
N ASN A 273 23.90 0.62 16.14
CA ASN A 273 22.79 1.23 15.42
C ASN A 273 21.90 0.15 14.80
N VAL A 274 20.59 0.41 14.79
CA VAL A 274 19.59 -0.49 14.22
C VAL A 274 18.86 0.22 13.09
N TYR A 275 18.87 -0.42 11.92
CA TYR A 275 18.29 0.10 10.69
C TYR A 275 17.13 -0.78 10.26
N LEU A 276 16.15 -0.19 9.57
CA LEU A 276 15.36 -0.98 8.62
C LEU A 276 16.28 -1.40 7.48
N SER A 277 16.19 -2.66 7.05
CA SER A 277 17.08 -3.18 6.00
C SER A 277 17.04 -2.35 4.72
N SER A 278 15.87 -1.83 4.32
CA SER A 278 15.73 -0.96 3.14
C SER A 278 16.53 0.34 3.26
N PHE A 279 16.61 0.93 4.46
CA PHE A 279 17.37 2.15 4.71
C PHE A 279 18.87 1.87 4.78
N TYR A 280 19.27 0.77 5.42
CA TYR A 280 20.68 0.36 5.47
C TYR A 280 21.26 0.14 4.07
N TYR A 281 20.58 -0.67 3.25
CA TYR A 281 21.04 -0.95 1.89
C TYR A 281 20.91 0.26 0.97
N ALA A 282 19.97 1.17 1.23
CA ALA A 282 19.90 2.43 0.49
C ALA A 282 21.10 3.33 0.82
N GLU A 283 21.48 3.46 2.08
CA GLU A 283 22.64 4.25 2.50
C GLU A 283 23.94 3.70 1.90
N LEU A 284 24.16 2.38 2.01
CA LEU A 284 25.30 1.73 1.36
C LEU A 284 25.30 1.88 -0.15
N GLY A 285 24.13 1.73 -0.79
CA GLY A 285 23.95 1.88 -2.23
C GLY A 285 24.32 3.29 -2.71
N VAL A 286 23.83 4.31 -2.01
CA VAL A 286 24.15 5.71 -2.28
C VAL A 286 25.64 5.97 -2.12
N ALA A 287 26.23 5.58 -0.98
CA ALA A 287 27.65 5.80 -0.73
C ALA A 287 28.52 5.14 -1.81
N ARG A 288 28.23 3.88 -2.14
CA ARG A 288 28.93 3.14 -3.18
C ARG A 288 28.81 3.83 -4.54
N ARG A 289 27.59 4.18 -4.97
CA ARG A 289 27.36 4.74 -6.30
C ARG A 289 27.96 6.13 -6.46
N LEU A 290 27.93 6.97 -5.41
CA LEU A 290 28.62 8.27 -5.42
C LEU A 290 30.14 8.12 -5.59
N ILE A 291 30.76 7.13 -4.92
CA ILE A 291 32.19 6.83 -5.10
C ILE A 291 32.46 6.35 -6.53
N GLU A 292 31.67 5.42 -7.05
CA GLU A 292 31.82 4.91 -8.41
C GLU A 292 31.75 6.03 -9.46
N ILE A 293 30.76 6.92 -9.35
CA ILE A 293 30.59 8.07 -10.26
C ILE A 293 31.75 9.07 -10.10
N SER A 294 32.18 9.35 -8.87
CA SER A 294 33.29 10.27 -8.61
C SER A 294 34.63 9.76 -9.15
N LEU A 295 34.83 8.45 -9.20
CA LEU A 295 36.06 7.84 -9.74
C LEU A 295 35.99 7.65 -11.26
N SER A 296 34.78 7.59 -11.82
CA SER A 296 34.53 7.58 -13.26
C SER A 296 34.72 9.00 -13.79
N GLY A 297 35.97 9.46 -13.87
CA GLY A 297 36.30 10.75 -14.48
C GLY A 297 35.72 10.84 -15.90
N THR A 298 35.26 12.01 -16.32
CA THR A 298 34.79 12.15 -17.70
C THR A 298 36.01 12.08 -18.62
N GLU A 299 36.22 10.95 -19.32
CA GLU A 299 37.24 10.80 -20.37
C GLU A 299 37.04 11.75 -21.57
N LYS A 300 36.01 12.61 -21.53
CA LYS A 300 35.76 13.61 -22.55
C LYS A 300 36.87 14.66 -22.47
N ASN A 301 37.66 14.74 -23.54
CA ASN A 301 38.59 15.83 -23.82
C ASN A 301 37.83 17.16 -23.95
N LEU A 302 37.46 17.72 -22.80
CA LEU A 302 36.68 18.93 -22.62
C LEU A 302 37.58 20.16 -22.82
N TYR A 303 37.95 20.44 -24.07
CA TYR A 303 38.68 21.64 -24.44
C TYR A 303 37.73 22.83 -24.61
N GLY A 304 38.21 24.04 -24.33
CA GLY A 304 37.46 25.28 -24.60
C GLY A 304 36.38 25.67 -23.58
N ILE A 305 36.33 25.05 -22.39
CA ILE A 305 35.34 25.42 -21.34
C ILE A 305 35.42 26.91 -21.00
N ASP A 306 36.64 27.44 -20.77
CA ASP A 306 36.82 28.86 -20.44
C ASP A 306 36.36 29.79 -21.57
N GLU A 307 36.57 29.38 -22.83
CA GLU A 307 36.10 30.12 -24.01
C GLU A 307 34.57 30.14 -24.07
N GLU A 308 33.91 29.02 -23.77
CA GLU A 308 32.46 28.94 -23.72
C GLU A 308 31.85 29.73 -22.56
N ILE A 309 32.48 29.73 -21.37
CA ILE A 309 32.07 30.58 -20.25
C ILE A 309 32.16 32.06 -20.66
N ASN A 310 33.29 32.47 -21.24
CA ASN A 310 33.50 33.85 -21.70
C ASN A 310 32.49 34.24 -22.80
N SER A 311 32.15 33.31 -23.70
CA SER A 311 31.13 33.50 -24.73
C SER A 311 29.74 33.68 -24.11
N TYR A 312 29.40 32.88 -23.09
CA TYR A 312 28.13 33.01 -22.37
C TYR A 312 28.00 34.34 -21.62
N GLU A 313 29.06 34.79 -20.95
CA GLU A 313 29.13 36.09 -20.26
C GLU A 313 28.84 37.25 -21.20
N LYS A 314 29.51 37.27 -22.37
CA LYS A 314 29.33 38.30 -23.40
C LYS A 314 27.91 38.33 -23.97
N GLU A 315 27.35 37.17 -24.30
CA GLU A 315 26.02 37.09 -24.90
C GLU A 315 24.89 37.47 -23.94
N ASN A 316 25.07 37.21 -22.65
CA ASN A 316 24.07 37.52 -21.62
C ASN A 316 24.34 38.82 -20.88
N ASN A 317 25.44 39.53 -21.21
CA ASN A 317 25.89 40.74 -20.54
C ASN A 317 25.97 40.57 -19.01
N ILE A 318 26.63 39.49 -18.59
CA ILE A 318 26.88 39.16 -17.18
C ILE A 318 28.38 38.89 -16.97
N GLU A 319 28.80 38.85 -15.71
CA GLU A 319 30.13 38.44 -15.29
C GLU A 319 29.98 37.45 -14.13
N PHE A 320 30.55 36.24 -14.28
CA PHE A 320 30.54 35.25 -13.21
C PHE A 320 31.64 35.56 -12.20
N ALA A 321 31.32 35.42 -10.92
CA ALA A 321 32.36 35.40 -9.88
C ALA A 321 33.27 34.17 -10.04
N ASP A 322 34.50 34.26 -9.54
CA ASP A 322 35.49 33.17 -9.64
C ASP A 322 34.95 31.82 -9.14
N GLU A 323 34.21 31.83 -8.04
CA GLU A 323 33.58 30.64 -7.44
C GLU A 323 32.50 30.03 -8.36
N GLN A 324 31.75 30.88 -9.08
CA GLN A 324 30.74 30.43 -10.05
C GLN A 324 31.41 29.83 -11.29
N ARG A 325 32.52 30.42 -11.76
CA ARG A 325 33.33 29.87 -12.85
C ARG A 325 33.92 28.52 -12.47
N GLN A 326 34.46 28.40 -11.25
CA GLN A 326 34.95 27.14 -10.71
C GLN A 326 33.84 26.08 -10.65
N ALA A 327 32.64 26.45 -10.20
CA ALA A 327 31.49 25.54 -10.15
C ALA A 327 31.06 25.05 -11.55
N ILE A 328 31.03 25.94 -12.56
CA ILE A 328 30.74 25.56 -13.95
C ILE A 328 31.83 24.60 -14.46
N THR A 329 33.11 24.95 -14.28
CA THR A 329 34.23 24.13 -14.76
C THR A 329 34.26 22.76 -14.10
N ALA A 330 34.07 22.69 -12.78
CA ALA A 330 34.00 21.42 -12.05
C ALA A 330 32.76 20.60 -12.47
N GLY A 331 31.60 21.24 -12.59
CA GLY A 331 30.37 20.58 -13.02
C GLY A 331 30.43 20.00 -14.43
N VAL A 332 31.30 20.54 -15.29
CA VAL A 332 31.50 20.04 -16.66
C VAL A 332 32.57 18.94 -16.72
N LYS A 333 33.58 18.96 -15.84
CA LYS A 333 34.75 18.05 -15.87
C LYS A 333 34.64 16.83 -14.96
N GLU A 334 33.88 16.90 -13.89
CA GLU A 334 33.79 15.82 -12.90
C GLU A 334 32.56 14.95 -13.17
N GLY A 335 32.68 13.64 -12.94
CA GLY A 335 31.54 12.71 -13.06
C GLY A 335 30.43 13.00 -12.03
N LEU A 336 30.81 13.58 -10.89
CA LEU A 336 29.90 14.03 -9.84
C LEU A 336 30.34 15.43 -9.35
N CYS A 337 29.41 16.37 -9.32
CA CYS A 337 29.65 17.70 -8.76
C CYS A 337 28.47 18.14 -7.87
N ILE A 338 28.77 18.61 -6.66
CA ILE A 338 27.79 19.16 -5.73
C ILE A 338 28.01 20.67 -5.64
N ILE A 339 27.04 21.44 -6.12
CA ILE A 339 27.06 22.90 -6.08
C ILE A 339 26.13 23.38 -4.97
N THR A 340 26.70 23.96 -3.92
CA THR A 340 25.95 24.54 -2.80
C THR A 340 25.98 26.07 -2.86
N GLY A 341 24.94 26.71 -2.35
CA GLY A 341 24.85 28.17 -2.33
C GLY A 341 23.53 28.65 -1.74
N GLY A 342 23.58 29.75 -0.97
CA GLY A 342 22.39 30.37 -0.39
C GLY A 342 21.43 30.96 -1.44
N PRO A 343 20.24 31.43 -1.03
CA PRO A 343 19.34 32.15 -1.92
C PRO A 343 20.03 33.34 -2.59
N GLY A 344 19.79 33.56 -3.89
CA GLY A 344 20.33 34.72 -4.62
C GLY A 344 21.78 34.59 -5.11
N THR A 345 22.48 33.47 -4.86
CA THR A 345 23.87 33.23 -5.28
C THR A 345 24.08 32.93 -6.77
N GLY A 346 23.02 33.04 -7.59
CA GLY A 346 23.13 32.83 -9.04
C GLY A 346 23.21 31.38 -9.50
N LYS A 347 22.85 30.38 -8.66
CA LYS A 347 22.84 28.94 -9.03
C LYS A 347 22.12 28.65 -10.35
N THR A 348 20.99 29.30 -10.60
CA THR A 348 20.26 29.08 -11.85
C THR A 348 21.02 29.60 -13.07
N THR A 349 21.84 30.64 -12.91
CA THR A 349 22.70 31.16 -13.98
C THR A 349 23.86 30.19 -14.28
N ILE A 350 24.42 29.56 -13.25
CA ILE A 350 25.41 28.48 -13.38
C ILE A 350 24.81 27.33 -14.19
N ILE A 351 23.63 26.85 -13.80
CA ILE A 351 22.93 25.76 -14.49
C ILE A 351 22.70 26.08 -15.97
N LYS A 352 22.26 27.30 -16.31
CA LYS A 352 22.06 27.71 -17.72
C LYS A 352 23.34 27.65 -18.53
N CYS A 353 24.45 28.12 -17.97
CA CYS A 353 25.75 28.08 -18.62
C CYS A 353 26.19 26.63 -18.86
N MET A 354 26.06 25.76 -17.86
CA MET A 354 26.37 24.33 -17.97
C MET A 354 25.51 23.64 -19.04
N ILE A 355 24.19 23.86 -19.05
CA ILE A 355 23.29 23.31 -20.07
C ILE A 355 23.77 23.67 -21.47
N ARG A 356 24.07 24.94 -21.72
CA ARG A 356 24.57 25.40 -23.02
C ARG A 356 25.87 24.69 -23.40
N ILE A 357 26.83 24.60 -22.47
CA ILE A 357 28.13 23.96 -22.73
C ILE A 357 27.89 22.50 -23.14
N PHE A 358 27.10 21.75 -22.37
CA PHE A 358 26.81 20.35 -22.68
C PHE A 358 26.04 20.16 -24.00
N GLU A 359 25.05 21.02 -24.29
CA GLU A 359 24.31 20.95 -25.56
C GLU A 359 25.19 21.27 -26.76
N LYS A 360 26.12 22.24 -26.65
CA LYS A 360 27.12 22.53 -27.69
C LYS A 360 28.07 21.37 -27.94
N MET A 361 28.29 20.54 -26.93
CA MET A 361 29.04 19.29 -27.04
C MET A 361 28.22 18.12 -27.60
N GLY A 362 26.94 18.34 -27.93
CA GLY A 362 26.04 17.30 -28.43
C GLY A 362 25.57 16.32 -27.37
N LEU A 363 25.65 16.68 -26.08
CA LEU A 363 25.22 15.83 -24.97
C LEU A 363 23.75 16.06 -24.62
N THR A 364 23.07 14.98 -24.24
CA THR A 364 21.69 15.00 -23.79
C THR A 364 21.62 15.35 -22.32
N VAL A 365 21.04 16.51 -21.99
CA VAL A 365 20.88 17.02 -20.63
C VAL A 365 19.46 16.80 -20.12
N VAL A 366 19.32 16.17 -18.97
CA VAL A 366 18.05 15.98 -18.26
C VAL A 366 18.03 16.78 -16.97
N LEU A 367 16.94 17.51 -16.74
CA LEU A 367 16.74 18.33 -15.56
C LEU A 367 15.73 17.69 -14.61
N GLY A 368 16.08 17.63 -13.32
CA GLY A 368 15.26 17.06 -12.26
C GLY A 368 15.13 17.95 -11.05
N ALA A 369 14.06 17.76 -10.29
CA ALA A 369 13.90 18.33 -8.95
C ALA A 369 13.00 17.45 -8.07
N PRO A 370 13.08 17.50 -6.73
CA PRO A 370 12.25 16.66 -5.86
C PRO A 370 10.77 17.05 -5.86
N THR A 371 10.45 18.33 -6.11
CA THR A 371 9.06 18.83 -6.10
C THR A 371 8.64 19.40 -7.44
N GLY A 372 7.33 19.32 -7.75
CA GLY A 372 6.77 19.86 -9.00
C GLY A 372 6.93 21.38 -9.12
N ARG A 373 6.92 22.12 -7.99
CA ARG A 373 7.16 23.57 -7.99
C ARG A 373 8.59 23.90 -8.36
N ALA A 374 9.57 23.19 -7.81
CA ALA A 374 10.98 23.37 -8.16
C ALA A 374 11.24 23.02 -9.63
N ALA A 375 10.71 21.89 -10.11
CA ALA A 375 10.81 21.49 -11.52
C ALA A 375 10.19 22.53 -12.47
N LYS A 376 9.03 23.10 -12.12
CA LYS A 376 8.41 24.18 -12.91
C LYS A 376 9.27 25.43 -12.94
N ARG A 377 9.81 25.85 -11.80
CA ARG A 377 10.65 27.05 -11.69
C ARG A 377 11.93 26.94 -12.52
N ILE A 378 12.65 25.81 -12.43
CA ILE A 378 13.85 25.61 -13.23
C ILE A 378 13.47 25.57 -14.72
N THR A 379 12.35 24.95 -15.11
CA THR A 379 11.84 24.97 -16.49
C THR A 379 11.60 26.38 -17.02
N GLU A 380 10.88 27.21 -16.26
CA GLU A 380 10.60 28.60 -16.62
C GLU A 380 11.88 29.42 -16.74
N THR A 381 12.86 29.14 -15.88
CA THR A 381 14.09 29.92 -15.85
C THR A 381 15.07 29.50 -16.95
N THR A 382 15.26 28.20 -17.19
CA THR A 382 16.22 27.66 -18.17
C THR A 382 15.64 27.55 -19.58
N GLY A 383 14.32 27.49 -19.73
CA GLY A 383 13.66 27.21 -21.01
C GLY A 383 13.82 25.76 -21.48
N ARG A 384 14.11 24.83 -20.56
CA ARG A 384 14.23 23.38 -20.81
C ARG A 384 13.30 22.62 -19.88
N GLU A 385 12.63 21.58 -20.37
CA GLU A 385 11.73 20.79 -19.54
C GLU A 385 12.51 20.14 -18.39
N ALA A 386 12.06 20.39 -17.16
CA ALA A 386 12.48 19.65 -15.99
C ALA A 386 11.32 18.86 -15.39
N LYS A 387 11.62 17.65 -14.91
CA LYS A 387 10.64 16.74 -14.33
C LYS A 387 10.90 16.58 -12.84
N THR A 388 9.90 16.07 -12.12
CA THR A 388 10.18 15.62 -10.75
C THR A 388 11.03 14.35 -10.79
N ILE A 389 11.84 14.08 -9.77
CA ILE A 389 12.64 12.83 -9.70
C ILE A 389 11.73 11.61 -9.87
N HIS A 390 10.56 11.60 -9.24
CA HIS A 390 9.55 10.53 -9.42
C HIS A 390 9.08 10.35 -10.88
N ARG A 391 8.96 11.45 -11.65
CA ARG A 391 8.61 11.37 -13.08
C ARG A 391 9.79 10.98 -13.95
N LEU A 392 11.01 11.35 -13.56
CA LEU A 392 12.24 10.88 -14.23
C LEU A 392 12.42 9.37 -14.07
N LEU A 393 12.08 8.86 -12.88
CA LEU A 393 12.13 7.44 -12.56
C LEU A 393 10.91 6.64 -13.04
N GLU A 394 9.95 7.29 -13.72
CA GLU A 394 8.73 6.66 -14.23
C GLU A 394 7.99 5.87 -13.13
N MET A 395 7.62 6.54 -12.05
CA MET A 395 6.89 5.94 -10.92
C MET A 395 5.49 5.44 -11.34
N GLU A 396 5.26 4.15 -11.14
CA GLU A 396 3.97 3.48 -11.36
C GLU A 396 3.38 2.94 -10.06
N PHE A 397 2.05 2.85 -9.98
CA PHE A 397 1.36 2.19 -8.88
C PHE A 397 0.85 0.83 -9.35
N ILE A 398 1.40 -0.25 -8.78
CA ILE A 398 0.94 -1.59 -9.09
C ILE A 398 -0.43 -1.79 -8.44
N SER A 399 -1.44 -2.10 -9.25
CA SER A 399 -2.86 -2.16 -8.88
C SER A 399 -3.21 -3.16 -7.76
N SER A 400 -2.29 -4.01 -7.34
CA SER A 400 -2.51 -5.03 -6.30
C SER A 400 -2.04 -4.65 -4.90
N ASP A 401 -1.04 -3.77 -4.76
CA ASP A 401 -0.37 -3.55 -3.45
C ASP A 401 -0.23 -2.08 -3.04
N ASP A 402 -0.77 -1.11 -3.80
CA ASP A 402 -0.65 0.35 -3.55
C ASP A 402 0.80 0.86 -3.37
N SER A 403 1.80 0.00 -3.53
CA SER A 403 3.20 0.33 -3.37
C SER A 403 3.74 0.88 -4.69
N PRO A 404 4.35 2.07 -4.69
CA PRO A 404 4.92 2.61 -5.90
C PRO A 404 6.20 1.88 -6.29
N SER A 405 6.34 1.59 -7.58
CA SER A 405 7.57 1.04 -8.17
C SER A 405 8.14 2.03 -9.18
N PHE A 406 9.46 2.13 -9.24
CA PHE A 406 10.16 2.90 -10.27
C PHE A 406 10.54 2.00 -11.43
N VAL A 407 10.26 2.44 -12.66
CA VAL A 407 10.56 1.69 -13.89
C VAL A 407 12.01 1.89 -14.35
N ARG A 408 12.61 3.04 -14.01
CA ARG A 408 14.04 3.29 -14.27
C ARG A 408 14.91 2.78 -13.13
N ASP A 409 15.91 1.98 -13.46
CA ASP A 409 16.81 1.31 -12.51
C ASP A 409 18.16 0.94 -13.18
N GLU A 410 18.96 0.09 -12.53
CA GLU A 410 20.27 -0.35 -13.03
C GLU A 410 20.18 -1.12 -14.36
N GLY A 411 19.05 -1.79 -14.64
CA GLY A 411 18.81 -2.52 -15.88
C GLY A 411 18.14 -1.68 -16.97
N ASN A 412 17.50 -0.57 -16.58
CA ASN A 412 16.83 0.37 -17.46
C ASN A 412 17.16 1.82 -17.03
N PRO A 413 18.37 2.32 -17.31
CA PRO A 413 18.81 3.62 -16.83
C PRO A 413 18.04 4.77 -17.49
N ILE A 414 18.16 5.96 -16.90
CA ILE A 414 17.68 7.21 -17.49
C ILE A 414 18.52 7.50 -18.75
N GLU A 415 17.82 7.74 -19.87
CA GLU A 415 18.45 8.09 -21.14
C GLU A 415 18.96 9.55 -21.12
N ALA A 416 20.18 9.74 -20.61
CA ALA A 416 20.84 11.03 -20.55
C ALA A 416 22.37 10.88 -20.50
N ASP A 417 23.08 11.87 -21.01
CA ASP A 417 24.53 12.02 -20.80
C ASP A 417 24.83 12.80 -19.52
N VAL A 418 23.94 13.75 -19.16
CA VAL A 418 24.08 14.65 -18.01
C VAL A 418 22.75 14.77 -17.30
N ILE A 419 22.76 14.62 -15.98
CA ILE A 419 21.59 14.83 -15.13
C ILE A 419 21.88 15.94 -14.13
N ILE A 420 21.07 16.99 -14.15
CA ILE A 420 21.17 18.11 -13.21
C ILE A 420 19.95 18.08 -12.30
N ILE A 421 20.18 17.94 -10.99
CA ILE A 421 19.13 17.94 -9.98
C ILE A 421 19.19 19.22 -9.15
N ASP A 422 18.12 20.01 -9.20
CA ASP A 422 17.95 21.20 -8.36
C ASP A 422 17.23 20.86 -7.05
N GLU A 423 17.45 21.67 -6.02
CA GLU A 423 16.90 21.49 -4.65
C GLU A 423 17.22 20.09 -4.06
N ALA A 424 18.44 19.58 -4.32
CA ALA A 424 18.87 18.25 -3.87
C ALA A 424 18.80 18.04 -2.34
N SER A 425 18.76 19.12 -1.56
CA SER A 425 18.58 19.08 -0.10
C SER A 425 17.24 18.48 0.36
N MET A 426 16.24 18.38 -0.52
CA MET A 426 14.94 17.78 -0.19
C MET A 426 14.86 16.28 -0.55
N ILE A 427 15.95 15.67 -1.03
CA ILE A 427 15.96 14.27 -1.46
C ILE A 427 16.27 13.39 -0.25
N ASP A 428 15.37 12.46 0.10
CA ASP A 428 15.63 11.45 1.13
C ASP A 428 16.51 10.31 0.61
N ILE A 429 17.00 9.48 1.54
CA ILE A 429 17.97 8.42 1.22
C ILE A 429 17.40 7.35 0.28
N LEU A 430 16.10 7.05 0.35
CA LEU A 430 15.48 6.04 -0.51
C LEU A 430 15.35 6.56 -1.94
N LEU A 431 14.88 7.81 -2.09
CA LEU A 431 14.76 8.46 -3.39
C LEU A 431 16.13 8.70 -4.03
N MET A 432 17.14 9.09 -3.25
CA MET A 432 18.52 9.22 -3.73
C MET A 432 19.07 7.88 -4.22
N ASN A 433 18.85 6.80 -3.46
CA ASN A 433 19.26 5.46 -3.87
C ASN A 433 18.60 5.06 -5.20
N SER A 434 17.29 5.25 -5.34
CA SER A 434 16.57 4.96 -6.58
C SER A 434 17.08 5.80 -7.76
N LEU A 435 17.36 7.09 -7.54
CA LEU A 435 17.93 7.96 -8.57
C LEU A 435 19.30 7.47 -9.04
N LEU A 436 20.21 7.19 -8.10
CA LEU A 436 21.58 6.79 -8.42
C LEU A 436 21.66 5.41 -9.09
N LYS A 437 20.74 4.51 -8.75
CA LYS A 437 20.58 3.22 -9.43
C LYS A 437 20.17 3.37 -10.88
N ALA A 438 19.40 4.38 -11.21
CA ALA A 438 18.94 4.66 -12.57
C ALA A 438 19.98 5.42 -13.42
N LEU A 439 21.21 5.60 -12.93
CA LEU A 439 22.32 6.18 -13.69
C LEU A 439 23.13 5.07 -14.36
N ALA A 440 23.44 5.23 -15.65
CA ALA A 440 24.23 4.28 -16.44
C ALA A 440 25.68 4.14 -15.95
#